data_AF-A0A6C0M167-F1
#
_entry.id   AF-A0A6C0M167-F1
#
_cell.length_a   1.000
_cell.length_b   1.000
_cell.length_c   1.000
_cell.angle_alpha   90.00
_cell.angle_beta   90.00
_cell.angle_gamma   90.00
#
_symmetry.space_group_name_H-M   'P 1'
#
loop_
_entity.id
_entity.type
_entity.pdbx_description
1 polymer ?
#
loop_
_entity_poly.entity_id
_entity_poly.type
_entity_poly.pdbx_seq_one_letter_code
_entity_poly.pdbx_strand_id
1 'polypeptide(L)'
;MEVLRRVAESIGQLTENVGGIANPNGNANANVSDNNSHFGTFSAWIKFLYKNKTFDQLLTDIVLSLLVIFLYLCAYAYAKVRANSNMIRENWPVYRCNPAYMPFAGMVMQPTDMSNSEYAQMNFEYCLQNTLNNVAKSFMEPLYYTQSLAGSILNGIASALNNLRELIYYIRNGITSVIADIMARTLNVMQPVMYIIIKIRDVIGKIQGLVTTQLYTIYGAYKTMLSGLRAIFEIIVIILIALVATIVGVWIGVAVAIAFGPFGIPTMIALTATGVVLTAFFVGVAVPLGYIADFMAKTLKISGLAVIPSKPRRR
;
A
#
# COMPACT_ATOMS: atom_id res chain seq x y z
N MET A 1 0.35 -39.35 0.42
CA MET A 1 0.84 -40.56 -0.28
C MET A 1 1.10 -40.32 -1.78
N GLU A 2 0.41 -39.38 -2.43
CA GLU A 2 0.65 -39.03 -3.85
C GLU A 2 2.04 -38.43 -4.17
N VAL A 3 2.63 -37.69 -3.23
CA VAL A 3 3.95 -37.04 -3.41
C VAL A 3 5.10 -38.05 -3.38
N LEU A 4 4.97 -39.12 -2.59
CA LEU A 4 5.99 -40.19 -2.51
C LEU A 4 6.00 -41.06 -3.77
N ARG A 5 4.85 -41.21 -4.45
CA ARG A 5 4.74 -41.95 -5.72
C ARG A 5 5.43 -41.20 -6.88
N ARG A 6 5.34 -39.86 -6.92
CA ARG A 6 6.01 -39.04 -7.94
C ARG A 6 7.53 -38.98 -7.78
N VAL A 7 8.04 -39.10 -6.55
CA VAL A 7 9.49 -39.18 -6.30
C VAL A 7 10.07 -40.54 -6.71
N ALA A 8 9.31 -41.63 -6.56
CA ALA A 8 9.74 -42.96 -7.00
C ALA A 8 9.80 -43.10 -8.54
N GLU A 9 8.87 -42.48 -9.28
CA GLU A 9 8.88 -42.47 -10.76
C GLU A 9 10.04 -41.61 -11.32
N SER A 10 10.43 -40.53 -10.63
CA SER A 10 11.57 -39.68 -11.02
C SER A 10 12.93 -40.35 -10.84
N ILE A 11 13.05 -41.32 -9.94
CA ILE A 11 14.31 -42.04 -9.69
C ILE A 11 14.49 -43.18 -10.72
N GLY A 12 13.39 -43.78 -11.20
CA GLY A 12 13.41 -44.84 -12.22
C GLY A 12 13.85 -44.37 -13.62
N GLN A 13 13.58 -43.11 -14.00
CA GLN A 13 13.97 -42.58 -15.32
C GLN A 13 15.44 -42.12 -15.41
N LEU A 14 16.14 -41.96 -14.29
CA LEU A 14 17.56 -41.57 -14.28
C LEU A 14 18.51 -42.76 -14.45
N THR A 15 18.03 -44.00 -14.24
CA THR A 15 18.83 -45.22 -14.40
C THR A 15 18.80 -45.82 -15.81
N GLU A 16 17.90 -45.38 -16.70
CA GLU A 16 17.81 -45.87 -18.09
C GLU A 16 18.63 -45.05 -19.10
N ASN A 17 19.23 -43.92 -18.69
CA ASN A 17 19.89 -42.98 -19.62
C ASN A 17 21.42 -42.95 -19.54
N VAL A 18 22.07 -43.96 -18.95
CA VAL A 18 23.54 -44.15 -19.01
C VAL A 18 23.88 -45.40 -19.81
N GLY A 19 23.21 -45.57 -20.94
CA GLY A 19 23.46 -46.62 -21.93
C GLY A 19 23.42 -46.03 -23.33
N GLY A 20 24.43 -45.25 -23.71
CA GLY A 20 24.44 -44.63 -25.04
C GLY A 20 25.55 -43.62 -25.25
N ILE A 21 26.81 -44.05 -25.25
CA ILE A 21 27.87 -43.33 -25.96
C ILE A 21 28.41 -44.26 -27.05
N ALA A 22 27.81 -44.15 -28.23
CA ALA A 22 28.39 -44.67 -29.45
C ALA A 22 29.64 -43.83 -29.78
N ASN A 23 30.81 -44.45 -29.72
CA ASN A 23 32.02 -43.94 -30.36
C ASN A 23 32.10 -44.51 -31.78
N PRO A 24 32.11 -43.68 -32.84
CA PRO A 24 32.30 -44.13 -34.21
C PRO A 24 33.78 -44.41 -34.45
N ASN A 25 34.05 -45.48 -35.21
CA ASN A 25 35.36 -45.89 -35.72
C ASN A 25 36.34 -46.49 -34.69
N GLY A 26 36.60 -47.79 -34.86
CA GLY A 26 37.74 -48.44 -34.23
C GLY A 26 37.57 -49.95 -34.13
N ASN A 27 38.00 -50.65 -35.17
CA ASN A 27 38.30 -52.09 -35.18
C ASN A 27 38.92 -52.54 -33.84
N ALA A 28 38.28 -53.47 -33.14
CA ALA A 28 38.79 -54.08 -31.91
C ALA A 28 38.65 -55.61 -31.95
N ASN A 29 39.54 -56.26 -32.70
CA ASN A 29 40.09 -57.54 -32.28
C ASN A 29 41.03 -57.28 -31.11
N ALA A 30 40.60 -57.60 -29.89
CA ALA A 30 41.51 -57.72 -28.75
C ALA A 30 40.98 -58.75 -27.76
N ASN A 31 41.67 -59.89 -27.73
CA ASN A 31 41.51 -60.97 -26.78
C ASN A 31 41.61 -60.43 -25.34
N VAL A 32 40.54 -60.59 -24.57
CA VAL A 32 40.55 -60.44 -23.12
C VAL A 32 41.40 -61.58 -22.54
N SER A 33 42.54 -61.22 -21.99
CA SER A 33 43.45 -62.14 -21.30
C SER A 33 42.95 -62.31 -19.86
N ASP A 34 42.36 -63.47 -19.56
CA ASP A 34 41.89 -63.87 -18.23
C ASP A 34 43.07 -64.06 -17.27
N ASN A 35 43.36 -63.05 -16.45
CA ASN A 35 44.36 -63.12 -15.38
C ASN A 35 43.80 -63.76 -14.09
N ASN A 36 43.22 -64.95 -14.17
CA ASN A 36 42.72 -65.69 -12.99
C ASN A 36 43.09 -67.19 -13.00
N SER A 37 44.26 -67.54 -13.54
CA SER A 37 44.76 -68.92 -13.57
C SER A 37 45.22 -69.46 -12.20
N HIS A 38 45.31 -68.62 -11.15
CA HIS A 38 45.77 -69.06 -9.82
C HIS A 38 44.66 -69.60 -8.90
N PHE A 39 43.39 -69.23 -9.12
CA PHE A 39 42.28 -69.67 -8.26
C PHE A 39 41.63 -70.99 -8.71
N GLY A 40 41.75 -71.32 -10.00
CA GLY A 40 41.24 -72.57 -10.57
C GLY A 40 41.95 -73.81 -10.04
N THR A 41 43.28 -73.75 -9.88
CA THR A 41 44.11 -74.84 -9.33
C THR A 41 43.83 -75.09 -7.84
N PHE A 42 43.65 -74.03 -7.05
CA PHE A 42 43.31 -74.12 -5.64
C PHE A 42 41.91 -74.73 -5.42
N SER A 43 40.92 -74.32 -6.22
CA SER A 43 39.56 -74.87 -6.13
C SER A 43 39.48 -76.36 -6.51
N ALA A 44 40.29 -76.80 -7.48
CA ALA A 44 40.41 -78.20 -7.88
C ALA A 44 41.13 -79.04 -6.81
N TRP A 45 42.15 -78.47 -6.16
CA TRP A 45 42.88 -79.09 -5.04
C TRP A 45 42.00 -79.27 -3.79
N ILE A 46 41.16 -78.28 -3.43
CA ILE A 46 40.20 -78.42 -2.32
C ILE A 46 39.20 -79.56 -2.58
N LYS A 47 38.68 -79.67 -3.82
CA LYS A 47 37.74 -80.75 -4.18
C LYS A 47 38.40 -82.14 -4.14
N PHE A 48 39.68 -82.23 -4.48
CA PHE A 48 40.46 -83.47 -4.34
C PHE A 48 40.64 -83.87 -2.87
N LEU A 49 40.96 -82.91 -2.00
CA LEU A 49 41.12 -83.16 -0.56
C LEU A 49 39.81 -83.59 0.11
N TYR A 50 38.68 -82.94 -0.22
CA TYR A 50 37.38 -83.26 0.36
C TYR A 50 36.90 -84.68 0.00
N LYS A 51 37.27 -85.19 -1.19
CA LYS A 51 36.87 -86.52 -1.67
C LYS A 51 37.61 -87.68 -1.00
N ASN A 52 38.79 -87.45 -0.41
CA ASN A 52 39.73 -88.51 -0.03
C ASN A 52 39.84 -88.77 1.49
N LYS A 53 38.90 -88.29 2.34
CA LYS A 53 38.92 -88.39 3.83
C LYS A 53 40.20 -87.89 4.54
N THR A 54 41.21 -87.44 3.78
CA THR A 54 42.49 -86.88 4.25
C THR A 54 42.36 -85.42 4.65
N PHE A 55 41.27 -84.74 4.24
CA PHE A 55 40.96 -83.37 4.67
C PHE A 55 40.68 -83.27 6.16
N ASP A 56 39.93 -84.21 6.75
CA ASP A 56 39.59 -84.17 8.18
C ASP A 56 40.84 -84.36 9.06
N GLN A 57 41.76 -85.24 8.66
CA GLN A 57 43.02 -85.45 9.38
C GLN A 57 43.94 -84.23 9.25
N LEU A 58 44.08 -83.67 8.03
CA LEU A 58 44.89 -82.48 7.79
C LEU A 58 44.33 -81.23 8.52
N LEU A 59 43.01 -81.04 8.51
CA LEU A 59 42.36 -79.96 9.25
C LEU A 59 42.58 -80.13 10.75
N THR A 60 42.45 -81.35 11.27
CA THR A 60 42.66 -81.63 12.69
C THR A 60 44.11 -81.34 13.11
N ASP A 61 45.10 -81.72 12.30
CA ASP A 61 46.52 -81.45 12.58
C ASP A 61 46.86 -79.95 12.50
N ILE A 62 46.27 -79.23 11.55
CA ILE A 62 46.44 -77.77 11.43
C ILE A 62 45.76 -77.05 12.60
N VAL A 63 44.56 -77.46 13.00
CA VAL A 63 43.85 -76.87 14.14
C VAL A 63 44.57 -77.19 15.44
N LEU A 64 45.08 -78.42 15.61
CA LEU A 64 45.84 -78.83 16.78
C LEU A 64 47.17 -78.06 16.89
N SER A 65 47.92 -77.93 15.79
CA SER A 65 49.16 -77.15 15.79
C SER A 65 48.92 -75.66 16.07
N LEU A 66 47.87 -75.07 15.49
CA LEU A 66 47.47 -73.69 15.78
C LEU A 66 47.03 -73.51 17.23
N LEU A 67 46.34 -74.48 17.81
CA LEU A 67 45.94 -74.48 19.21
C LEU A 67 47.15 -74.58 20.14
N VAL A 68 48.12 -75.44 19.83
CA VAL A 68 49.38 -75.54 20.60
C VAL A 68 50.17 -74.23 20.54
N ILE A 69 50.26 -73.60 19.37
CA ILE A 69 50.90 -72.29 19.20
C ILE A 69 50.15 -71.20 19.98
N PHE A 70 48.82 -71.19 19.92
CA PHE A 70 47.99 -70.24 20.66
C PHE A 70 48.16 -70.40 22.18
N LEU A 71 48.16 -71.64 22.68
CA LEU A 71 48.41 -71.93 24.09
C LEU A 71 49.82 -71.52 24.51
N TYR A 72 50.84 -71.74 23.66
CA TYR A 72 52.20 -71.27 23.91
C TYR A 72 52.27 -69.74 23.99
N LEU A 73 51.61 -69.02 23.07
CA LEU A 73 51.53 -67.55 23.09
C LEU A 73 50.80 -67.02 24.34
N CYS A 74 49.70 -67.66 24.73
CA CYS A 74 48.98 -67.33 25.96
C CYS A 74 49.84 -67.57 27.20
N ALA A 75 50.57 -68.70 27.26
CA ALA A 75 51.47 -69.02 28.37
C ALA A 75 52.67 -68.04 28.43
N TYR A 76 53.25 -67.68 27.29
CA TYR A 76 54.32 -66.70 27.20
C TYR A 76 53.85 -65.30 27.63
N ALA A 77 52.69 -64.84 27.12
CA ALA A 77 52.09 -63.57 27.51
C ALA A 77 51.78 -63.54 29.01
N TYR A 78 51.23 -64.64 29.56
CA TYR A 78 50.96 -64.80 30.98
C TYR A 78 52.24 -64.64 31.83
N ALA A 79 53.32 -65.33 31.46
CA ALA A 79 54.59 -65.25 32.17
C ALA A 79 55.19 -63.83 32.15
N LYS A 80 55.13 -63.15 30.99
CA LYS A 80 55.63 -61.78 30.82
C LYS A 80 54.85 -60.75 31.64
N VAL A 81 53.52 -60.88 31.67
CA VAL A 81 52.65 -60.00 32.47
C VAL A 81 52.91 -60.19 33.95
N ARG A 82 53.06 -61.45 34.40
CA ARG A 82 53.32 -61.76 35.81
C ARG A 82 54.65 -61.17 36.27
N ALA A 83 55.70 -61.30 35.45
CA ALA A 83 57.04 -60.78 35.75
C ALA A 83 57.09 -59.25 35.86
N ASN A 84 56.30 -58.53 35.06
CA ASN A 84 56.31 -57.05 35.01
C ASN A 84 55.10 -56.40 35.70
N SER A 85 54.32 -57.18 36.45
CA SER A 85 53.05 -56.74 37.04
C SER A 85 53.18 -55.50 37.93
N ASN A 86 54.27 -55.38 38.70
CA ASN A 86 54.50 -54.23 39.58
C ASN A 86 54.71 -52.91 38.80
N MET A 87 55.54 -52.94 37.75
CA MET A 87 55.86 -51.75 36.95
C MET A 87 54.66 -51.26 36.13
N ILE A 88 53.83 -52.19 35.65
CA ILE A 88 52.63 -51.87 34.85
C ILE A 88 51.53 -51.27 35.74
N ARG A 89 51.42 -51.75 36.99
CA ARG A 89 50.42 -51.28 37.95
C ARG A 89 50.66 -49.82 38.37
N GLU A 90 51.91 -49.41 38.54
CA GLU A 90 52.28 -48.03 38.87
C GLU A 90 51.95 -47.03 37.75
N ASN A 91 52.03 -47.46 36.49
CA ASN A 91 51.77 -46.62 35.31
C ASN A 91 50.52 -47.05 34.52
N TRP A 92 49.52 -47.57 35.21
CA TRP A 92 48.31 -48.14 34.59
C TRP A 92 47.62 -47.22 33.57
N PRO A 93 47.47 -45.89 33.81
CA PRO A 93 46.80 -45.00 32.86
C PRO A 93 47.43 -44.95 31.47
N VAL A 94 48.74 -45.22 31.36
CA VAL A 94 49.47 -45.23 30.09
C VAL A 94 49.35 -46.58 29.37
N TYR A 95 49.37 -47.68 30.13
CA TYR A 95 49.39 -49.03 29.58
C TYR A 95 48.01 -49.69 29.44
N ARG A 96 46.95 -49.10 30.03
CA ARG A 96 45.56 -49.61 30.02
C ARG A 96 44.99 -49.90 28.63
N CYS A 97 45.38 -49.10 27.62
CA CYS A 97 44.90 -49.26 26.25
C CYS A 97 45.91 -49.99 25.33
N ASN A 98 46.98 -50.57 25.90
CA ASN A 98 47.92 -51.37 25.13
C ASN A 98 47.35 -52.80 24.95
N PRO A 99 47.20 -53.30 23.71
CA PRO A 99 46.58 -54.61 23.43
C PRO A 99 47.33 -55.79 24.07
N ALA A 100 48.63 -55.64 24.36
CA ALA A 100 49.42 -56.70 24.99
C ALA A 100 49.07 -56.95 26.47
N TYR A 101 48.47 -55.97 27.15
CA TYR A 101 48.19 -56.02 28.61
C TYR A 101 46.69 -55.94 28.93
N MET A 102 45.88 -55.50 27.97
CA MET A 102 44.43 -55.34 28.08
C MET A 102 43.66 -56.61 28.51
N PRO A 103 43.89 -57.82 27.95
CA PRO A 103 43.15 -59.02 28.38
C PRO A 103 43.50 -59.47 29.81
N PHE A 104 44.58 -58.93 30.39
CA PHE A 104 45.04 -59.23 31.73
C PHE A 104 44.80 -58.08 32.72
N ALA A 105 44.04 -57.06 32.35
CA ALA A 105 43.81 -55.85 33.14
C ALA A 105 43.26 -56.12 34.55
N GLY A 106 42.30 -57.05 34.69
CA GLY A 106 41.78 -57.43 36.00
C GLY A 106 42.79 -58.13 36.89
N MET A 107 43.74 -58.87 36.30
CA MET A 107 44.79 -59.55 37.06
C MET A 107 45.89 -58.60 37.54
N VAL A 108 46.16 -57.53 36.78
CA VAL A 108 47.18 -56.53 37.11
C VAL A 108 46.70 -55.59 38.22
N MET A 109 45.44 -55.13 38.18
CA MET A 109 44.92 -54.17 39.15
C MET A 109 44.12 -54.76 40.31
N GLN A 110 43.62 -56.00 40.20
CA GLN A 110 42.89 -56.73 41.25
C GLN A 110 41.82 -55.85 41.94
N PRO A 111 40.75 -55.48 41.22
CA PRO A 111 39.69 -54.65 41.78
C PRO A 111 39.04 -55.33 42.99
N THR A 112 38.76 -54.57 44.04
CA THR A 112 38.09 -55.06 45.26
C THR A 112 36.58 -55.25 45.06
N ASP A 113 36.01 -54.56 44.09
CA ASP A 113 34.56 -54.39 43.94
C ASP A 113 33.99 -55.16 42.73
N MET A 114 34.85 -55.81 41.92
CA MET A 114 34.46 -56.41 40.63
C MET A 114 35.24 -57.70 40.37
N SER A 115 34.70 -58.58 39.52
CA SER A 115 35.48 -59.73 39.04
C SER A 115 36.58 -59.29 38.05
N ASN A 116 37.71 -60.00 38.05
CA ASN A 116 38.85 -59.67 37.18
C ASN A 116 38.48 -59.63 35.68
N SER A 117 37.56 -60.48 35.23
CA SER A 117 37.07 -60.50 33.84
C SER A 117 36.20 -59.29 33.50
N GLU A 118 35.35 -58.86 34.44
CA GLU A 118 34.45 -57.72 34.26
C GLU A 118 35.22 -56.41 34.19
N TYR A 119 36.29 -56.28 34.98
CA TYR A 119 37.20 -55.16 34.89
C TYR A 119 37.99 -55.12 33.57
N ALA A 120 38.39 -56.28 33.04
CA ALA A 120 39.05 -56.34 31.74
C ALA A 120 38.11 -55.93 30.60
N GLN A 121 36.84 -56.34 30.67
CA GLN A 121 35.82 -55.96 29.70
C GLN A 121 35.51 -54.46 29.74
N MET A 122 35.34 -53.88 30.92
CA MET A 122 35.11 -52.45 31.08
C MET A 122 36.26 -51.60 30.52
N ASN A 123 37.52 -52.02 30.74
CA ASN A 123 38.68 -51.33 30.17
C ASN A 123 38.75 -51.47 28.65
N PHE A 124 38.42 -52.64 28.12
CA PHE A 124 38.35 -52.87 26.68
C PHE A 124 37.33 -51.91 26.05
N GLU A 125 36.11 -51.84 26.60
CA GLU A 125 35.06 -50.95 26.09
C GLU A 125 35.46 -49.47 26.19
N TYR A 126 36.05 -49.06 27.32
CA TYR A 126 36.53 -47.69 27.47
C TYR A 126 37.59 -47.33 26.42
N CYS A 127 38.60 -48.18 26.25
CA CYS A 127 39.69 -47.92 25.31
C CYS A 127 39.21 -47.96 23.86
N LEU A 128 38.28 -48.86 23.55
CA LEU A 128 37.62 -48.94 22.25
C LEU A 128 36.85 -47.64 21.98
N GLN A 129 35.96 -47.24 22.89
CA GLN A 129 35.17 -46.00 22.74
C GLN A 129 36.06 -44.75 22.65
N ASN A 130 37.12 -44.65 23.45
CA ASN A 130 38.01 -43.50 23.41
C ASN A 130 38.79 -43.42 22.09
N THR A 131 39.24 -44.55 21.56
CA THR A 131 39.94 -44.61 20.27
C THR A 131 38.99 -44.28 19.12
N LEU A 132 37.77 -44.85 19.12
CA LEU A 132 36.74 -44.52 18.15
C LEU A 132 36.35 -43.03 18.19
N ASN A 133 36.23 -42.44 19.38
CA ASN A 133 35.95 -41.01 19.53
C ASN A 133 37.09 -40.12 18.99
N ASN A 134 38.35 -40.48 19.23
CA ASN A 134 39.49 -39.71 18.73
C ASN A 134 39.57 -39.76 17.20
N VAL A 135 39.30 -40.92 16.61
CA VAL A 135 39.21 -41.09 15.16
C VAL A 135 38.02 -40.31 14.60
N ALA A 136 36.84 -40.42 15.21
CA ALA A 136 35.64 -39.67 14.82
C ALA A 136 35.85 -38.16 14.91
N LYS A 137 36.54 -37.66 15.95
CA LYS A 137 36.90 -36.23 16.08
C LYS A 137 37.78 -35.77 14.92
N SER A 138 38.80 -36.54 14.57
CA SER A 138 39.68 -36.20 13.44
C SER A 138 38.93 -36.15 12.11
N PHE A 139 37.93 -37.02 11.93
CA PHE A 139 37.05 -36.97 10.75
C PHE A 139 36.02 -35.84 10.79
N MET A 140 35.52 -35.44 11.97
CA MET A 140 34.53 -34.37 12.11
C MET A 140 35.13 -32.95 12.16
N GLU A 141 36.41 -32.81 12.48
CA GLU A 141 37.14 -31.53 12.47
C GLU A 141 36.98 -30.70 11.17
N PRO A 142 37.18 -31.27 9.96
CA PRO A 142 36.92 -30.54 8.72
C PRO A 142 35.46 -30.15 8.52
N LEU A 143 34.52 -30.90 9.09
CA LEU A 143 33.09 -30.58 9.04
C LEU A 143 32.75 -29.35 9.90
N TYR A 144 33.36 -29.22 11.07
CA TYR A 144 33.19 -28.03 11.92
C TYR A 144 33.80 -26.78 11.28
N TYR A 145 34.94 -26.92 10.61
CA TYR A 145 35.55 -25.80 9.89
C TYR A 145 34.66 -25.30 8.75
N THR A 146 34.11 -26.20 7.93
CA THR A 146 33.20 -25.82 6.83
C THR A 146 31.93 -25.17 7.34
N GLN A 147 31.38 -25.63 8.46
CA GLN A 147 30.22 -24.99 9.10
C GLN A 147 30.53 -23.56 9.56
N SER A 148 31.70 -23.32 10.15
CA SER A 148 32.12 -21.99 10.59
C SER A 148 32.33 -21.02 9.42
N LEU A 149 32.90 -21.53 8.31
CA LEU A 149 33.11 -20.76 7.09
C LEU A 149 31.77 -20.44 6.41
N ALA A 150 30.87 -21.42 6.32
CA ALA A 150 29.51 -21.21 5.82
C ALA A 150 28.74 -20.17 6.65
N GLY A 151 28.84 -20.24 7.99
CA GLY A 151 28.27 -19.24 8.88
C GLY A 151 28.84 -17.84 8.66
N SER A 152 30.15 -17.72 8.43
CA SER A 152 30.81 -16.43 8.16
C SER A 152 30.36 -15.82 6.83
N ILE A 153 30.21 -16.64 5.79
CA ILE A 153 29.68 -16.21 4.49
C ILE A 153 28.24 -15.71 4.63
N LEU A 154 27.38 -16.47 5.33
CA LEU A 154 25.99 -16.09 5.55
C LEU A 154 25.87 -14.78 6.36
N ASN A 155 26.70 -14.59 7.39
CA ASN A 155 26.76 -13.35 8.14
C ASN A 155 27.26 -12.17 7.28
N GLY A 156 28.23 -12.40 6.39
CA GLY A 156 28.68 -11.41 5.42
C GLY A 156 27.55 -10.98 4.47
N ILE A 157 26.77 -11.94 3.96
CA ILE A 157 25.60 -11.67 3.12
C ILE A 157 24.53 -10.89 3.89
N ALA A 158 24.21 -11.31 5.12
CA ALA A 158 23.23 -10.63 5.95
C ALA A 158 23.63 -9.16 6.23
N SER A 159 24.92 -8.93 6.51
CA SER A 159 25.47 -7.59 6.73
C SER A 159 25.40 -6.74 5.45
N ALA A 160 25.75 -7.30 4.29
CA ALA A 160 25.63 -6.61 3.02
C ALA A 160 24.18 -6.23 2.69
N LEU A 161 23.22 -7.12 2.96
CA LEU A 161 21.79 -6.83 2.80
C LEU A 161 21.30 -5.72 3.74
N ASN A 162 21.79 -5.67 4.97
CA ASN A 162 21.46 -4.59 5.89
C ASN A 162 22.05 -3.25 5.45
N ASN A 163 23.30 -3.22 4.97
CA ASN A 163 23.90 -2.02 4.40
C ASN A 163 23.14 -1.54 3.16
N LEU A 164 22.66 -2.47 2.32
CA LEU A 164 21.81 -2.13 1.18
C LEU A 164 20.47 -1.52 1.62
N ARG A 165 19.84 -2.08 2.67
CA ARG A 165 18.61 -1.50 3.25
C ARG A 165 18.86 -0.09 3.78
N GLU A 166 20.01 0.14 4.40
CA GLU A 166 20.38 1.46 4.91
C GLU A 166 20.61 2.46 3.76
N LEU A 167 21.30 2.06 2.69
CA LEU A 167 21.45 2.87 1.48
C LEU A 167 20.09 3.24 0.88
N ILE A 168 19.18 2.26 0.77
CA ILE A 168 17.80 2.50 0.27
C ILE A 168 17.07 3.47 1.20
N TYR A 169 17.25 3.37 2.51
CA TYR A 169 16.68 4.29 3.48
C TYR A 169 17.19 5.73 3.27
N TYR A 170 18.50 5.92 3.09
CA TYR A 170 19.07 7.24 2.81
C TYR A 170 18.57 7.82 1.48
N ILE A 171 18.52 7.01 0.41
CA ILE A 171 18.00 7.44 -0.89
C ILE A 171 16.53 7.85 -0.76
N ARG A 172 15.69 7.02 -0.12
CA ARG A 172 14.27 7.30 0.07
C ARG A 172 14.04 8.57 0.87
N ASN A 173 14.78 8.76 1.95
CA ASN A 173 14.68 9.96 2.77
C ASN A 173 15.19 11.20 2.02
N GLY A 174 16.28 11.09 1.26
CA GLY A 174 16.77 12.15 0.39
C GLY A 174 15.72 12.60 -0.63
N ILE A 175 15.11 11.64 -1.35
CA ILE A 175 14.03 11.92 -2.31
C ILE A 175 12.83 12.57 -1.60
N THR A 176 12.42 12.03 -0.45
CA THR A 176 11.27 12.55 0.31
C THR A 176 11.52 13.99 0.77
N SER A 177 12.73 14.30 1.23
CA SER A 177 13.13 15.65 1.62
C SER A 177 13.09 16.62 0.45
N VAL A 178 13.64 16.22 -0.71
CA VAL A 178 13.62 17.06 -1.92
C VAL A 178 12.19 17.32 -2.39
N ILE A 179 11.34 16.29 -2.41
CA ILE A 179 9.92 16.45 -2.78
C ILE A 179 9.22 17.37 -1.78
N ALA A 180 9.44 17.20 -0.48
CA ALA A 180 8.86 18.04 0.55
C ALA A 180 9.28 19.51 0.37
N ASP A 181 10.56 19.78 0.09
CA ASP A 181 11.06 21.13 -0.17
C ASP A 181 10.45 21.76 -1.42
N ILE A 182 10.31 21.00 -2.51
CA ILE A 182 9.66 21.47 -3.75
C ILE A 182 8.20 21.79 -3.48
N MET A 183 7.47 20.90 -2.79
CA MET A 183 6.07 21.11 -2.43
C MET A 183 5.92 22.33 -1.51
N ALA A 184 6.79 22.50 -0.52
CA ALA A 184 6.77 23.64 0.39
C ALA A 184 7.01 24.96 -0.35
N ARG A 185 8.00 25.00 -1.26
CA ARG A 185 8.25 26.18 -2.12
C ARG A 185 7.07 26.46 -3.05
N THR A 186 6.48 25.43 -3.63
CA THR A 186 5.30 25.56 -4.51
C THR A 186 4.11 26.13 -3.73
N LEU A 187 3.85 25.63 -2.52
CA LEU A 187 2.79 26.16 -1.64
C LEU A 187 3.04 27.62 -1.26
N ASN A 188 4.27 27.99 -0.94
CA ASN A 188 4.63 29.37 -0.63
C ASN A 188 4.43 30.33 -1.82
N VAL A 189 4.62 29.87 -3.05
CA VAL A 189 4.35 30.67 -4.26
C VAL A 189 2.86 30.68 -4.62
N MET A 190 2.14 29.58 -4.39
CA MET A 190 0.71 29.46 -4.73
C MET A 190 -0.19 30.27 -3.77
N GLN A 191 0.19 30.35 -2.49
CA GLN A 191 -0.57 31.08 -1.46
C GLN A 191 -0.86 32.56 -1.82
N PRO A 192 0.13 33.39 -2.19
CA PRO A 192 -0.15 34.77 -2.59
C PRO A 192 -1.00 34.85 -3.87
N VAL A 193 -0.87 33.91 -4.80
CA VAL A 193 -1.70 33.85 -6.02
C VAL A 193 -3.18 33.64 -5.67
N MET A 194 -3.48 32.68 -4.79
CA MET A 194 -4.86 32.46 -4.31
C MET A 194 -5.42 33.70 -3.60
N TYR A 195 -4.60 34.37 -2.79
CA TYR A 195 -5.00 35.61 -2.12
C TYR A 195 -5.36 36.72 -3.12
N ILE A 196 -4.58 36.90 -4.19
CA ILE A 196 -4.88 37.87 -5.25
C ILE A 196 -6.21 37.55 -5.92
N ILE A 197 -6.49 36.28 -6.24
CA ILE A 197 -7.76 35.86 -6.86
C ILE A 197 -8.95 36.16 -5.94
N ILE A 198 -8.83 35.89 -4.64
CA ILE A 198 -9.86 36.20 -3.65
C ILE A 198 -10.10 37.72 -3.60
N LYS A 199 -9.03 38.52 -3.61
CA LYS A 199 -9.12 39.98 -3.64
C LYS A 199 -9.77 40.51 -4.91
N ILE A 200 -9.47 39.94 -6.07
CA ILE A 200 -10.14 40.31 -7.33
C ILE A 200 -11.64 40.01 -7.25
N ARG A 201 -12.03 38.85 -6.70
CA ARG A 201 -13.46 38.51 -6.50
C ARG A 201 -14.16 39.49 -5.55
N ASP A 202 -13.50 39.88 -4.45
CA ASP A 202 -14.00 40.89 -3.51
C ASP A 202 -14.18 42.27 -4.19
N VAL A 203 -13.20 42.67 -5.02
CA VAL A 203 -13.28 43.93 -5.79
C VAL A 203 -14.44 43.89 -6.79
N ILE A 204 -14.63 42.79 -7.52
CA ILE A 204 -15.77 42.63 -8.44
C ILE A 204 -17.10 42.71 -7.67
N GLY A 205 -17.20 42.07 -6.51
CA GLY A 205 -18.38 42.15 -5.64
C GLY A 205 -18.69 43.58 -5.18
N LYS A 206 -17.65 44.33 -4.79
CA LYS A 206 -17.78 45.75 -4.43
C LYS A 206 -18.21 46.62 -5.60
N ILE A 207 -17.67 46.37 -6.80
CA ILE A 207 -18.09 47.08 -8.03
C ILE A 207 -19.56 46.81 -8.33
N GLN A 208 -20.03 45.56 -8.24
CA GLN A 208 -21.45 45.23 -8.41
C GLN A 208 -22.33 45.94 -7.37
N GLY A 209 -21.91 45.96 -6.11
CA GLY A 209 -22.61 46.71 -5.06
C GLY A 209 -22.67 48.21 -5.33
N LEU A 210 -21.58 48.80 -5.82
CA LEU A 210 -21.50 50.22 -6.14
C LEU A 210 -22.39 50.58 -7.34
N VAL A 211 -22.33 49.80 -8.42
CA VAL A 211 -23.15 50.03 -9.62
C VAL A 211 -24.64 49.85 -9.33
N THR A 212 -25.02 48.80 -8.58
CA THR A 212 -26.42 48.59 -8.20
C THR A 212 -26.94 49.73 -7.33
N THR A 213 -26.17 50.15 -6.32
CA THR A 213 -26.54 51.30 -5.46
C THR A 213 -26.75 52.55 -6.31
N GLN A 214 -25.82 52.88 -7.21
CA GLN A 214 -25.95 54.05 -8.07
C GLN A 214 -27.16 53.97 -9.01
N LEU A 215 -27.40 52.81 -9.64
CA LEU A 215 -28.56 52.60 -10.50
C LEU A 215 -29.87 52.78 -9.73
N TYR A 216 -29.98 52.21 -8.53
CA TYR A 216 -31.17 52.36 -7.70
C TYR A 216 -31.35 53.80 -7.19
N THR A 217 -30.26 54.51 -6.88
CA THR A 217 -30.35 55.95 -6.51
C THR A 217 -30.86 56.79 -7.68
N ILE A 218 -30.36 56.57 -8.90
CA ILE A 218 -30.83 57.28 -10.10
C ILE A 218 -32.30 56.94 -10.38
N TYR A 219 -32.67 55.66 -10.28
CA TYR A 219 -34.06 55.23 -10.45
C TYR A 219 -34.99 55.84 -9.40
N GLY A 220 -34.54 55.91 -8.15
CA GLY A 220 -35.24 56.58 -7.06
C GLY A 220 -35.43 58.07 -7.34
N ALA A 221 -34.36 58.77 -7.73
CA ALA A 221 -34.41 60.20 -8.09
C ALA A 221 -35.38 60.47 -9.26
N TYR A 222 -35.34 59.63 -10.30
CA TYR A 222 -36.27 59.71 -11.43
C TYR A 222 -37.73 59.54 -10.98
N LYS A 223 -38.00 58.56 -10.13
CA LYS A 223 -39.35 58.34 -9.58
C LYS A 223 -39.82 59.50 -8.70
N THR A 224 -38.95 60.05 -7.86
CA THR A 224 -39.28 61.21 -7.01
C THR A 224 -39.61 62.42 -7.87
N MET A 225 -38.82 62.69 -8.92
CA MET A 225 -39.09 63.77 -9.86
C MET A 225 -40.43 63.59 -10.58
N LEU A 226 -40.71 62.36 -11.06
CA LEU A 226 -41.98 62.06 -11.71
C LEU A 226 -43.18 62.17 -10.76
N SER A 227 -43.05 61.71 -9.52
CA SER A 227 -44.09 61.82 -8.50
C SER A 227 -44.37 63.28 -8.14
N GLY A 228 -43.32 64.12 -8.07
CA GLY A 228 -43.47 65.55 -7.83
C GLY A 228 -44.26 66.24 -8.94
N LEU A 229 -43.91 65.98 -10.20
CA LEU A 229 -44.67 66.50 -11.35
C LEU A 229 -46.12 66.02 -11.31
N ARG A 230 -46.35 64.72 -11.06
CA ARG A 230 -47.70 64.16 -10.95
C ARG A 230 -48.54 64.85 -9.87
N ALA A 231 -47.97 65.11 -8.70
CA ALA A 231 -48.66 65.80 -7.61
C ALA A 231 -49.09 67.22 -8.02
N ILE A 232 -48.21 67.96 -8.71
CA ILE A 232 -48.53 69.29 -9.23
C ILE A 232 -49.70 69.22 -10.24
N PHE A 233 -49.68 68.27 -11.17
CA PHE A 233 -50.78 68.07 -12.12
C PHE A 233 -52.09 67.69 -11.44
N GLU A 234 -52.05 66.82 -10.43
CA GLU A 234 -53.24 66.39 -9.69
C GLU A 234 -53.90 67.57 -8.96
N ILE A 235 -53.11 68.42 -8.29
CA ILE A 235 -53.60 69.64 -7.65
C ILE A 235 -54.27 70.57 -8.67
N ILE A 236 -53.65 70.77 -9.84
CA ILE A 236 -54.22 71.61 -10.91
C ILE A 236 -55.56 71.04 -11.42
N VAL A 237 -55.65 69.72 -11.63
CA VAL A 237 -56.88 69.07 -12.09
C VAL A 237 -58.01 69.19 -11.07
N ILE A 238 -57.72 69.05 -9.77
CA ILE A 238 -58.73 69.21 -8.72
C ILE A 238 -59.32 70.63 -8.72
N ILE A 239 -58.47 71.66 -8.84
CA ILE A 239 -58.92 73.06 -8.94
C ILE A 239 -59.78 73.27 -10.20
N LEU A 240 -59.39 72.65 -11.32
CA LEU A 240 -60.13 72.75 -12.57
C LEU A 240 -61.53 72.15 -12.46
N ILE A 241 -61.68 71.00 -11.81
CA ILE A 241 -62.98 70.36 -11.55
C ILE A 241 -63.85 71.25 -10.63
N ALA A 242 -63.26 71.87 -9.60
CA ALA A 242 -63.98 72.79 -8.72
C ALA A 242 -64.53 74.01 -9.47
N LEU A 243 -63.76 74.58 -10.40
CA LEU A 243 -64.21 75.68 -11.25
C LEU A 243 -65.38 75.26 -12.17
N VAL A 244 -65.31 74.08 -12.79
CA VAL A 244 -66.43 73.56 -13.59
C VAL A 244 -67.70 73.43 -12.75
N ALA A 245 -67.60 72.93 -11.52
CA ALA A 245 -68.75 72.81 -10.63
C ALA A 245 -69.42 74.17 -10.35
N THR A 246 -68.63 75.22 -10.12
CA THR A 246 -69.16 76.58 -9.93
C THR A 246 -69.83 77.14 -11.19
N ILE A 247 -69.26 76.90 -12.37
CA ILE A 247 -69.83 77.33 -13.66
C ILE A 247 -71.18 76.67 -13.89
N VAL A 248 -71.26 75.34 -13.72
CA VAL A 248 -72.53 74.60 -13.85
C VAL A 248 -73.56 75.14 -12.87
N GLY A 249 -73.16 75.45 -11.63
CA GLY A 249 -74.03 76.08 -10.64
C GLY A 249 -74.57 77.44 -11.09
N VAL A 250 -73.73 78.31 -11.65
CA VAL A 250 -74.14 79.63 -12.18
C VAL A 250 -75.14 79.48 -13.33
N TRP A 251 -74.90 78.56 -14.28
CA TRP A 251 -75.82 78.35 -15.41
C TRP A 251 -77.16 77.72 -14.99
N ILE A 252 -77.16 76.85 -13.98
CA ILE A 252 -78.41 76.37 -13.37
C ILE A 252 -79.15 77.53 -12.70
N GLY A 253 -78.45 78.42 -11.99
CA GLY A 253 -79.03 79.62 -11.39
C GLY A 253 -79.67 80.57 -12.42
N VAL A 254 -79.03 80.73 -13.58
CA VAL A 254 -79.60 81.45 -14.73
C VAL A 254 -80.89 80.78 -15.21
N ALA A 255 -80.92 79.46 -15.39
CA ALA A 255 -82.12 78.75 -15.83
C ALA A 255 -83.31 78.93 -14.86
N VAL A 256 -83.05 78.94 -13.55
CA VAL A 256 -84.08 79.18 -12.53
C VAL A 256 -84.59 80.61 -12.59
N ALA A 257 -83.73 81.61 -12.76
CA ALA A 257 -84.15 83.01 -12.79
C ALA A 257 -84.96 83.37 -14.05
N ILE A 258 -84.81 82.64 -15.17
CA ILE A 258 -85.72 82.74 -16.34
C ILE A 258 -87.14 82.29 -15.97
N ALA A 259 -87.28 81.25 -15.14
CA ALA A 259 -88.56 80.68 -14.78
C ALA A 259 -89.43 81.59 -13.88
N PHE A 260 -88.83 82.54 -13.14
CA PHE A 260 -89.53 83.46 -12.24
C PHE A 260 -90.11 84.73 -12.90
N GLY A 261 -90.09 84.83 -14.23
CA GLY A 261 -90.76 85.91 -14.96
C GLY A 261 -90.19 87.31 -14.68
N PRO A 262 -90.99 88.40 -14.82
CA PRO A 262 -90.49 89.78 -14.96
C PRO A 262 -89.73 90.34 -13.74
N PHE A 263 -89.81 89.70 -12.58
CA PHE A 263 -89.04 90.10 -11.38
C PHE A 263 -87.59 89.57 -11.37
N GLY A 264 -87.25 88.59 -12.22
CA GLY A 264 -85.90 88.01 -12.33
C GLY A 264 -84.96 88.69 -13.33
N ILE A 265 -85.43 89.70 -14.07
CA ILE A 265 -84.66 90.31 -15.18
C ILE A 265 -83.32 90.93 -14.70
N PRO A 266 -83.25 91.66 -13.57
CA PRO A 266 -81.97 92.23 -13.12
C PRO A 266 -80.95 91.16 -12.67
N THR A 267 -81.40 90.10 -12.01
CA THR A 267 -80.52 89.02 -11.52
C THR A 267 -80.01 88.15 -12.68
N MET A 268 -80.85 87.95 -13.70
CA MET A 268 -80.50 87.25 -14.95
C MET A 268 -79.33 87.90 -15.70
N ILE A 269 -79.36 89.22 -15.88
CA ILE A 269 -78.32 89.95 -16.60
C ILE A 269 -76.99 89.90 -15.82
N ALA A 270 -77.03 89.98 -14.49
CA ALA A 270 -75.84 89.89 -13.64
C ALA A 270 -75.21 88.47 -13.63
N LEU A 271 -76.04 87.42 -13.54
CA LEU A 271 -75.56 86.02 -13.54
C LEU A 271 -75.05 85.56 -14.91
N THR A 272 -75.67 86.01 -16.00
CA THR A 272 -75.19 85.69 -17.37
C THR A 272 -73.86 86.36 -17.68
N ALA A 273 -73.66 87.62 -17.27
CA ALA A 273 -72.39 88.31 -17.44
C ALA A 273 -71.24 87.64 -16.67
N THR A 274 -71.48 87.20 -15.42
CA THR A 274 -70.47 86.49 -14.62
C THR A 274 -70.20 85.07 -15.14
N GLY A 275 -71.22 84.36 -15.62
CA GLY A 275 -71.07 83.03 -16.22
C GLY A 275 -70.21 83.01 -17.48
N VAL A 276 -70.35 84.01 -18.37
CA VAL A 276 -69.55 84.10 -19.62
C VAL A 276 -68.08 84.43 -19.33
N VAL A 277 -67.80 85.25 -18.31
CA VAL A 277 -66.41 85.57 -17.92
C VAL A 277 -65.72 84.35 -17.33
N LEU A 278 -66.41 83.58 -16.48
CA LEU A 278 -65.86 82.36 -15.86
C LEU A 278 -65.62 81.24 -16.90
N THR A 279 -66.50 81.08 -17.90
CA THR A 279 -66.28 80.09 -18.97
C THR A 279 -65.11 80.47 -19.88
N ALA A 280 -64.92 81.75 -20.18
CA ALA A 280 -63.77 82.22 -20.95
C ALA A 280 -62.45 81.95 -20.20
N PHE A 281 -62.41 82.20 -18.89
CA PHE A 281 -61.25 81.93 -18.05
C PHE A 281 -60.95 80.41 -17.99
N PHE A 282 -61.99 79.59 -17.87
CA PHE A 282 -61.87 78.13 -17.86
C PHE A 282 -61.24 77.58 -19.15
N VAL A 283 -61.75 78.00 -20.31
CA VAL A 283 -61.22 77.55 -21.61
C VAL A 283 -59.76 78.00 -21.79
N GLY A 284 -59.44 79.22 -21.36
CA GLY A 284 -58.07 79.75 -21.42
C GLY A 284 -57.05 78.92 -20.64
N VAL A 285 -57.44 78.33 -19.50
CA VAL A 285 -56.55 77.49 -18.68
C VAL A 285 -56.60 76.01 -19.10
N ALA A 286 -57.76 75.50 -19.53
CA ALA A 286 -57.94 74.09 -19.86
C ALA A 286 -57.20 73.66 -21.15
N VAL A 287 -57.16 74.52 -22.17
CA VAL A 287 -56.55 74.19 -23.48
C VAL A 287 -55.02 73.98 -23.38
N PRO A 288 -54.23 74.87 -22.75
CA PRO A 288 -52.80 74.64 -22.55
C PRO A 288 -52.50 73.38 -21.73
N LEU A 289 -53.30 73.10 -20.70
CA LEU A 289 -53.12 71.92 -19.85
C LEU A 289 -53.36 70.61 -20.60
N GLY A 290 -54.36 70.56 -21.48
CA GLY A 290 -54.62 69.41 -22.35
C GLY A 290 -53.45 69.10 -23.28
N TYR A 291 -52.82 70.15 -23.84
CA TYR A 291 -51.64 70.00 -24.67
C TYR A 291 -50.42 69.48 -23.89
N ILE A 292 -50.19 70.01 -22.68
CA ILE A 292 -49.09 69.57 -21.80
C ILE A 292 -49.30 68.10 -21.37
N ALA A 293 -50.53 67.69 -21.07
CA ALA A 293 -50.85 66.32 -20.70
C ALA A 293 -50.63 65.32 -21.85
N ASP A 294 -51.03 65.68 -23.07
CA ASP A 294 -50.79 64.86 -24.28
C ASP A 294 -49.29 64.77 -24.60
N PHE A 295 -48.56 65.88 -24.47
CA PHE A 295 -47.11 65.90 -24.62
C PHE A 295 -46.43 64.97 -23.61
N MET A 296 -46.82 65.04 -22.32
CA MET A 296 -46.29 64.16 -21.29
C MET A 296 -46.64 62.69 -21.53
N ALA A 297 -47.86 62.39 -21.99
CA ALA A 297 -48.29 61.02 -22.30
C ALA A 297 -47.49 60.41 -23.45
N LYS A 298 -47.21 61.20 -24.51
CA LYS A 298 -46.45 60.75 -25.68
C LYS A 298 -44.95 60.61 -25.41
N THR A 299 -44.36 61.51 -24.61
CA THR A 299 -42.91 61.50 -24.36
C THR A 299 -42.50 60.56 -23.24
N LEU A 300 -43.27 60.44 -22.15
CA LEU A 300 -42.84 59.67 -20.99
C LEU A 300 -43.37 58.23 -20.94
N LYS A 301 -44.22 57.78 -21.88
CA LYS A 301 -44.84 56.43 -21.89
C LYS A 301 -45.26 55.95 -20.49
N ILE A 302 -45.82 56.86 -19.68
CA ILE A 302 -46.28 56.53 -18.33
C ILE A 302 -47.61 55.81 -18.48
N SER A 303 -47.61 54.49 -18.39
CA SER A 303 -48.82 53.65 -18.39
C SER A 303 -49.75 53.86 -17.17
N GLY A 304 -49.50 54.90 -16.37
CA GLY A 304 -50.17 55.18 -15.10
C GLY A 304 -50.95 56.50 -15.05
N LEU A 305 -51.21 57.14 -16.20
CA LEU A 305 -52.12 58.28 -16.31
C LEU A 305 -53.53 57.85 -16.79
N ALA A 306 -54.00 56.69 -16.32
CA ALA A 306 -55.37 56.25 -16.57
C ALA A 306 -56.30 56.82 -15.48
N VAL A 307 -56.59 58.12 -15.56
CA VAL A 307 -57.83 58.70 -14.99
C VAL A 307 -58.75 59.11 -16.16
N ILE A 308 -58.62 58.42 -17.30
CA ILE A 308 -59.57 58.48 -18.39
C ILE A 308 -59.85 57.03 -18.80
N PRO A 309 -61.02 56.46 -18.49
CA PRO A 309 -61.33 55.09 -18.87
C PRO A 309 -61.43 55.00 -20.39
N SER A 310 -60.40 54.48 -21.05
CA SER A 310 -60.45 54.20 -22.49
C SER A 310 -61.29 52.95 -22.76
N LYS A 311 -62.32 53.10 -23.59
CA LYS A 311 -63.26 52.06 -24.04
C LYS A 311 -62.54 50.79 -24.52
N PRO A 312 -63.00 49.57 -24.16
CA PRO A 312 -62.36 48.34 -24.57
C PRO A 312 -62.49 48.12 -26.08
N ARG A 313 -61.36 47.90 -26.75
CA ARG A 313 -61.28 47.53 -28.17
C ARG A 313 -61.60 46.04 -28.31
N ARG A 314 -62.75 45.72 -28.91
CA ARG A 314 -63.10 44.33 -29.29
C ARG A 314 -62.07 43.81 -30.31
N ARG A 315 -61.63 42.58 -30.07
CA ARG A 315 -60.78 41.79 -30.97
C ARG A 315 -61.48 41.54 -32.29
#